data_AF-A0A0R0AJ97-F1
#
_entry.id   AF-A0A0R0AJ97-F1
#
_cell.length_a   1.000
_cell.length_b   1.000
_cell.length_c   1.000
_cell.angle_alpha   90.00
_cell.angle_beta   90.00
_cell.angle_gamma   90.00
#
_symmetry.space_group_name_H-M   'P 1'
#
loop_
_entity.id
_entity.type
_entity.pdbx_description
1 polymer ?
#
loop_
_entity_poly.entity_id
_entity_poly.type
_entity_poly.pdbx_seq_one_letter_code
_entity_poly.pdbx_strand_id
1 'polypeptide(L)' 'MGSFSIWHWLVVLVIVLLVFGTKRLTSGAKDLGSAVKEFKKGMRDEDKPAAQLGDQSRDAQKSGDKQAEHDRDAR' A
#
# COMPACT_ATOMS: atom_id res chain seq x y z
N MET A 1 5.49 -14.64 -34.12
CA MET A 1 6.03 -13.33 -33.66
C MET A 1 5.67 -13.15 -32.19
N GLY A 2 6.29 -13.96 -31.32
CA GLY A 2 6.05 -13.97 -29.86
C GLY A 2 6.94 -12.94 -29.17
N SER A 3 6.87 -11.71 -29.66
CA SER A 3 7.65 -10.59 -29.19
C SER A 3 7.33 -10.34 -27.72
N PHE A 4 8.34 -10.54 -26.87
CA PHE A 4 8.37 -10.19 -25.45
C PHE A 4 7.62 -11.15 -24.52
N SER A 5 8.14 -12.38 -24.44
CA SER A 5 7.86 -13.36 -23.39
C SER A 5 7.75 -12.69 -22.01
N ILE A 6 6.78 -13.11 -21.19
CA ILE A 6 6.56 -12.65 -19.80
C ILE A 6 7.87 -12.62 -18.99
N TRP A 7 8.81 -13.51 -19.33
CA TRP A 7 10.16 -13.55 -18.78
C TRP A 7 10.97 -12.25 -18.97
N HIS A 8 10.82 -11.56 -20.10
CA HIS A 8 11.50 -10.28 -20.36
C HIS A 8 10.99 -9.19 -19.41
N TRP A 9 9.66 -9.08 -19.23
CA TRP A 9 9.07 -8.12 -18.31
C TRP A 9 9.49 -8.34 -16.86
N LEU A 10 9.66 -9.61 -16.45
CA LEU A 10 10.19 -9.98 -15.13
C LEU A 10 11.62 -9.45 -14.93
N VAL A 11 12.50 -9.63 -15.91
CA VAL A 11 13.89 -9.16 -15.85
C VAL A 11 13.95 -7.63 -15.84
N VAL A 12 13.14 -6.95 -16.65
CA VAL A 12 13.08 -5.48 -16.68
C VAL A 12 12.59 -4.94 -15.33
N LEU A 13 11.57 -5.55 -14.72
CA LEU A 13 11.06 -5.14 -13.41
C LEU A 13 12.16 -5.20 -12.33
N VAL A 14 12.96 -6.26 -12.34
CA VAL A 14 14.07 -6.43 -11.39
C VAL A 14 15.13 -5.33 -11.58
N ILE A 15 15.48 -5.01 -12.83
CA ILE A 15 16.46 -3.94 -13.11
C ILE A 15 15.93 -2.58 -12.66
N VAL A 16 14.66 -2.26 -12.93
CA VAL A 16 14.02 -1.01 -12.48
C VAL A 16 14.04 -0.91 -10.94
N LEU A 17 13.71 -2.01 -10.25
CA LEU A 17 13.78 -2.09 -8.79
C LEU A 17 15.19 -1.87 -8.24
N LEU A 18 16.23 -2.39 -8.91
CA LEU A 18 17.62 -2.21 -8.51
C LEU A 18 18.12 -0.77 -8.73
N VAL A 19 17.74 -0.14 -9.84
CA VAL A 19 18.13 1.24 -10.18
C VAL A 19 17.44 2.26 -9.27
N PHE A 20 16.13 2.12 -9.07
CA PHE A 20 15.36 3.03 -8.22
C PHE A 20 15.49 2.71 -6.73
N GLY A 21 15.83 1.45 -6.39
CA GLY A 21 15.84 0.93 -5.03
C GLY A 21 14.43 0.70 -4.47
N THR A 22 14.30 -0.28 -3.57
CA THR A 22 13.01 -0.63 -2.93
C THR A 22 12.41 0.51 -2.12
N LYS A 23 13.24 1.42 -1.60
CA LYS A 23 12.82 2.54 -0.74
C LYS A 23 12.08 3.64 -1.51
N ARG A 24 12.49 3.95 -2.75
CA ARG A 24 11.80 4.94 -3.60
C ARG A 24 10.52 4.37 -4.19
N LEU A 25 10.56 3.10 -4.62
CA LEU A 25 9.37 2.43 -5.15
C LEU A 25 8.28 2.29 -4.08
N THR A 26 8.64 1.91 -2.85
CA THR A 26 7.65 1.74 -1.76
C THR A 26 6.98 3.05 -1.34
N SER A 27 7.74 4.15 -1.25
CA SER A 27 7.16 5.44 -0.84
C SER A 27 6.14 5.94 -1.85
N GLY A 28 6.50 6.00 -3.13
CA GLY A 28 5.56 6.44 -4.18
C GLY A 28 4.44 5.43 -4.44
N ALA A 29 4.74 4.12 -4.38
CA ALA A 29 3.73 3.08 -4.55
C ALA A 29 2.74 3.01 -3.39
N LYS A 30 3.10 3.46 -2.18
CA LYS A 30 2.14 3.54 -1.05
C LYS A 30 1.10 4.63 -1.30
N ASP A 31 1.52 5.78 -1.82
CA ASP A 31 0.63 6.90 -2.11
C ASP A 31 -0.28 6.58 -3.31
N LEU A 32 0.31 6.09 -4.41
CA LEU A 32 -0.44 5.60 -5.57
C LEU A 32 -1.32 4.39 -5.23
N GLY A 33 -0.81 3.47 -4.42
CA GLY A 33 -1.52 2.26 -4.00
C GLY A 33 -2.73 2.58 -3.14
N SER A 34 -2.64 3.60 -2.29
CA SER A 34 -3.79 4.06 -1.48
C SER A 34 -4.88 4.66 -2.38
N ALA A 35 -4.51 5.49 -3.36
CA ALA A 35 -5.46 6.05 -4.33
C ALA A 35 -6.14 4.96 -5.17
N VAL A 36 -5.37 3.97 -5.66
CA VAL A 36 -5.91 2.85 -6.44
C VAL A 36 -6.78 1.93 -5.58
N LYS A 37 -6.46 1.76 -4.28
CA LYS A 37 -7.26 0.97 -3.33
C LYS A 37 -8.63 1.60 -3.09
N GLU A 38 -8.68 2.91 -2.87
CA GLU A 38 -9.94 3.64 -2.72
C GLU A 38 -10.76 3.65 -4.02
N PHE A 39 -10.12 3.80 -5.19
CA PHE A 39 -10.78 3.67 -6.49
C PHE A 39 -11.40 2.28 -6.70
N LYS A 40 -10.65 1.21 -6.41
CA LYS A 40 -11.15 -0.17 -6.49
C LYS A 40 -12.24 -0.45 -5.45
N LYS A 41 -12.19 0.20 -4.30
CA LYS A 41 -13.20 0.06 -3.24
C LYS A 41 -14.50 0.73 -3.64
N GLY A 42 -14.46 1.96 -4.13
CA GLY A 42 -15.62 2.67 -4.66
C GLY A 42 -16.28 1.91 -5.82
N MET A 43 -15.48 1.37 -6.74
CA MET A 43 -15.98 0.56 -7.87
C MET A 43 -16.57 -0.80 -7.44
N ARG A 44 -16.25 -1.29 -6.23
CA ARG A 44 -16.83 -2.54 -5.66
C ARG A 44 -18.00 -2.28 -4.71
N ASP A 45 -18.10 -1.08 -4.13
CA ASP A 45 -19.22 -0.64 -3.30
C ASP A 45 -20.46 -0.30 -4.16
N GLU A 46 -20.32 -0.05 -5.46
CA GLU A 46 -21.47 0.01 -6.39
C GLU A 46 -22.25 -1.32 -6.46
N ASP A 47 -21.61 -2.45 -6.09
CA ASP A 47 -22.21 -3.79 -6.07
C ASP A 47 -22.53 -4.34 -4.66
N LYS A 48 -22.23 -3.62 -3.55
CA LYS A 48 -22.51 -4.11 -2.18
C LYS A 48 -22.64 -2.97 -1.16
N PRO A 49 -23.65 -2.97 -0.26
CA PRO A 49 -23.90 -1.85 0.63
C PRO A 49 -22.78 -1.65 1.69
N ALA A 50 -21.96 -0.62 1.47
CA ALA A 50 -21.48 0.41 2.40
C ALA A 50 -21.17 0.03 3.87
N ALA A 51 -20.34 -1.00 4.11
CA ALA A 51 -19.97 -1.40 5.49
C ALA A 51 -18.47 -1.38 5.83
N GLN A 52 -17.56 -0.97 4.92
CA GLN A 52 -16.11 -1.16 5.17
C GLN A 52 -15.19 0.06 4.99
N LEU A 53 -15.71 1.28 4.83
CA LEU A 53 -14.87 2.48 4.65
C LEU A 53 -14.19 3.04 5.92
N GLY A 54 -14.40 2.49 7.11
CA GLY A 54 -13.92 3.09 8.37
C GLY A 54 -12.68 2.50 9.05
N ASP A 55 -12.11 1.38 8.58
CA ASP A 55 -11.20 0.58 9.43
C ASP A 55 -9.70 0.85 9.20
N GLN A 56 -9.28 1.26 8.01
CA GLN A 56 -7.85 1.26 7.64
C GLN A 56 -7.06 2.50 8.07
N SER A 57 -7.76 3.58 8.43
CA SER A 57 -7.12 4.77 9.03
C SER A 57 -6.85 4.60 10.53
N ARG A 58 -7.40 3.56 11.17
CA ARG A 58 -7.22 3.31 12.61
C ARG A 58 -5.90 2.60 12.92
N ASP A 59 -5.38 1.77 12.03
CA ASP A 59 -4.13 1.01 12.29
C ASP A 59 -2.87 1.88 12.28
N ALA A 60 -2.81 2.91 11.42
CA ALA A 60 -1.65 3.81 11.37
C ALA A 60 -1.57 4.76 12.57
N GLN A 61 -2.70 5.06 13.22
CA GLN A 61 -2.76 5.99 14.35
C GLN A 61 -2.70 5.27 15.72
N LYS A 62 -3.19 4.02 15.81
CA LYS A 62 -3.16 3.24 17.07
C LYS A 62 -1.75 2.81 17.52
N SER A 63 -0.78 2.79 16.61
CA SER A 63 0.61 2.46 16.93
C SER A 63 1.39 3.64 17.53
N GLY A 64 0.99 4.89 17.28
CA GLY A 64 1.62 6.08 17.87
C GLY A 64 1.14 6.36 19.29
N ASP A 65 -0.17 6.21 19.54
CA ASP A 65 -0.79 6.50 20.83
C ASP A 65 -0.46 5.46 21.91
N LYS A 66 -0.45 4.16 21.54
CA LYS A 66 -0.16 3.08 22.51
C LYS A 66 1.27 3.09 23.04
N GLN A 67 2.21 3.71 22.32
CA GLN A 67 3.60 3.80 22.75
C GLN A 67 3.86 5.00 23.67
N ALA A 68 3.02 6.04 23.61
CA ALA A 68 3.09 7.18 24.52
C ALA A 68 2.42 6.90 25.88
N GLU A 69 1.43 6.01 25.92
CA GLU A 69 0.72 5.63 27.16
C GLU A 69 1.56 4.68 28.03
N HIS A 70 2.22 3.68 27.42
CA HIS A 70 3.04 2.71 28.15
C HIS A 70 4.30 3.31 28.82
N ASP A 71 4.78 4.47 28.36
CA ASP A 71 5.94 5.17 28.96
C ASP A 71 5.55 6.06 30.16
N ARG A 72 4.26 6.43 30.29
CA ARG A 72 3.75 7.15 31.47
C ARG A 72 3.47 6.24 32.65
N ASP A 73 3.02 5.02 32.40
CA ASP A 73 2.69 4.06 33.46
C ASP A 73 3.93 3.40 34.09
N ALA A 74 5.11 3.56 33.47
CA ALA A 74 6.39 3.01 33.93
C ALA A 74 7.26 4.01 34.72
N ARG A 75 6.76 5.22 35.02
CA ARG A 75 7.51 6.31 35.70
C ARG A 75 6.83 6.75 36.98
#